data_AF-A0AA95GEZ7-F1
#
_entry.id   AF-A0AA95GEZ7-F1
#
_cell.length_a   1.000
_cell.length_b   1.000
_cell.length_c   1.000
_cell.angle_alpha   90.00
_cell.angle_beta   90.00
_cell.angle_gamma   90.00
#
_symmetry.space_group_name_H-M   'P 1'
#
loop_
_entity.id
_entity.type
_entity.pdbx_description
1 polymer ?
#
loop_
_entity_poly.entity_id
_entity_poly.type
_entity_poly.pdbx_seq_one_letter_code
_entity_poly.pdbx_strand_id
1 'polypeptide(L)'
;MIEISQHYNDKSINFLYEFNHNNLLYVDVKKMLKVFNKILFYLIDNSSNECCIWFHTKEILYKGKVYIKFMVGTNGFYVNKCNLNLLLIENKKENLIDFEKNIPNLSLVKKIIEAHGGKIDCKSISNIKYPDGMIEFYITLPSSHEYFKTELSLLPKDSDQAFKYSHFFFKYQNVILCSVSCEKKCKLFSFTGFILIYFSFFI
;
A
#
# COMPACT_ATOMS: atom_id res chain seq x y z
N MET A 1 5.90 8.76 10.63
CA MET A 1 6.60 8.97 9.35
C MET A 1 7.78 8.02 9.33
N ILE A 2 7.95 7.20 8.30
CA ILE A 2 9.07 6.26 8.22
C ILE A 2 9.90 6.65 7.00
N GLU A 3 11.16 6.99 7.21
CA GLU A 3 12.11 7.26 6.14
C GLU A 3 12.56 5.93 5.54
N ILE A 4 11.81 5.45 4.54
CA ILE A 4 12.16 4.22 3.81
C ILE A 4 13.52 4.36 3.11
N SER A 5 13.85 5.57 2.66
CA SER A 5 15.09 5.84 1.94
C SER A 5 16.34 5.49 2.73
N GLN A 6 16.36 5.70 4.05
CA GLN A 6 17.55 5.42 4.87
C GLN A 6 17.85 3.93 4.99
N HIS A 7 16.83 3.07 4.85
CA HIS A 7 16.96 1.62 5.04
C HIS A 7 17.27 0.85 3.75
N TYR A 8 17.05 1.44 2.58
CA TYR A 8 17.18 0.74 1.28
C TYR A 8 17.93 1.58 0.24
N ASN A 9 19.06 2.17 0.63
CA ASN A 9 19.91 2.98 -0.26
C ASN A 9 20.48 2.19 -1.45
N ASP A 10 20.49 0.86 -1.37
CA ASP A 10 20.96 -0.08 -2.37
C ASP A 10 19.87 -0.52 -3.36
N LYS A 11 18.61 -0.14 -3.13
CA LYS A 11 17.47 -0.50 -4.00
C LYS A 11 17.00 0.69 -4.83
N SER A 12 16.88 0.47 -6.14
CA SER A 12 16.20 1.34 -7.09
C SER A 12 14.72 0.97 -7.17
N ILE A 13 13.89 1.62 -6.36
CA ILE A 13 12.46 1.37 -6.25
C ILE A 13 11.67 2.45 -6.99
N ASN A 14 10.94 2.06 -8.03
CA ASN A 14 9.98 2.93 -8.71
C ASN A 14 8.58 2.81 -8.08
N PHE A 15 7.89 3.93 -7.90
CA PHE A 15 6.53 3.94 -7.36
C PHE A 15 5.52 4.38 -8.43
N LEU A 16 4.47 3.58 -8.62
CA LEU A 16 3.35 3.88 -9.52
C LEU A 16 2.04 4.06 -8.74
N TYR A 17 1.26 5.05 -9.14
CA TYR A 17 0.02 5.41 -8.47
C TYR A 17 -1.11 5.58 -9.49
N GLU A 18 -2.21 4.88 -9.28
CA GLU A 18 -3.42 5.00 -10.12
C GLU A 18 -4.68 4.98 -9.24
N PHE A 19 -5.33 6.13 -9.08
CA PHE A 19 -6.51 6.25 -8.23
C PHE A 19 -7.78 6.42 -9.06
N ASN A 20 -8.68 5.43 -9.00
CA ASN A 20 -9.93 5.42 -9.76
C ASN A 20 -11.14 5.13 -8.85
N HIS A 21 -11.35 5.99 -7.85
CA HIS A 21 -12.51 5.94 -6.97
C HIS A 21 -12.95 7.34 -6.58
N ASN A 22 -14.23 7.51 -6.23
CA ASN A 22 -14.87 8.78 -5.89
C ASN A 22 -15.46 8.79 -4.48
N ASN A 23 -15.87 7.61 -4.01
CA ASN A 23 -16.45 7.39 -2.69
C ASN A 23 -15.37 7.41 -1.60
N LEU A 24 -15.79 7.71 -0.39
CA LEU A 24 -14.92 7.77 0.80
C LEU A 24 -14.94 6.43 1.55
N LEU A 25 -14.05 6.29 2.52
CA LEU A 25 -14.03 5.17 3.47
C LEU A 25 -14.23 5.68 4.89
N TYR A 26 -14.93 4.90 5.71
CA TYR A 26 -15.00 5.11 7.16
C TYR A 26 -14.06 4.11 7.85
N VAL A 27 -12.87 4.58 8.24
CA VAL A 27 -11.81 3.72 8.80
C VAL A 27 -11.00 4.41 9.91
N ASP A 28 -10.42 3.63 10.81
CA ASP A 28 -9.38 4.08 11.74
C ASP A 28 -8.05 4.27 11.00
N VAL A 29 -7.71 5.53 10.74
CA VAL A 29 -6.51 5.96 10.00
C VAL A 29 -5.24 5.33 10.53
N LYS A 30 -5.04 5.33 11.86
CA LYS A 30 -3.81 4.84 12.46
C LYS A 30 -3.65 3.34 12.25
N LYS A 31 -4.75 2.58 12.29
CA LYS A 31 -4.74 1.15 12.01
C LYS A 31 -4.52 0.86 10.52
N MET A 32 -5.16 1.60 9.63
CA MET A 32 -4.96 1.44 8.19
C MET A 32 -3.55 1.81 7.74
N LEU A 33 -2.94 2.84 8.34
CA LEU A 33 -1.54 3.17 8.10
C LEU A 33 -0.60 2.02 8.49
N LYS A 34 -0.88 1.33 9.61
CA LYS A 34 -0.14 0.12 10.01
C LYS A 34 -0.30 -1.01 8.99
N VAL A 35 -1.48 -1.16 8.38
CA VAL A 35 -1.74 -2.14 7.32
C VAL A 35 -0.86 -1.86 6.11
N PHE A 36 -0.91 -0.64 5.58
CA PHE A 36 -0.16 -0.29 4.38
C PHE A 36 1.35 -0.34 4.61
N ASN A 37 1.84 0.14 5.76
CA ASN A 37 3.26 0.04 6.10
C ASN A 37 3.74 -1.41 6.18
N LYS A 38 2.95 -2.30 6.78
CA LYS A 38 3.30 -3.73 6.86
C LYS A 38 3.40 -4.38 5.48
N ILE A 39 2.44 -4.09 4.60
CA ILE A 39 2.46 -4.59 3.22
C ILE A 39 3.66 -4.01 2.48
N LEU A 40 3.88 -2.70 2.59
CA LEU A 40 4.95 -2.01 1.89
C LEU A 40 6.34 -2.53 2.30
N PHE A 41 6.63 -2.64 3.60
CA PHE A 41 7.89 -3.22 4.05
C PHE A 41 8.07 -4.64 3.55
N TYR A 42 7.01 -5.44 3.58
CA TYR A 42 7.07 -6.78 3.02
C TYR A 42 7.44 -6.78 1.52
N LEU A 43 6.82 -5.91 0.73
CA LEU A 43 7.12 -5.79 -0.70
C LEU A 43 8.57 -5.36 -0.92
N ILE A 44 9.05 -4.36 -0.18
CA ILE A 44 10.42 -3.84 -0.31
C ILE A 44 11.45 -4.85 0.17
N ASP A 45 11.24 -5.50 1.31
CA ASP A 45 12.19 -6.45 1.89
C ASP A 45 12.45 -7.63 0.96
N ASN A 46 11.41 -8.08 0.24
CA ASN A 46 11.46 -9.28 -0.59
C ASN A 46 11.71 -9.00 -2.08
N SER A 47 11.63 -7.75 -2.54
CA SER A 47 11.88 -7.41 -3.94
C SER A 47 13.36 -7.40 -4.29
N SER A 48 13.65 -7.63 -5.56
CA SER A 48 14.94 -7.35 -6.20
C SER A 48 15.39 -5.89 -6.00
N ASN A 49 16.68 -5.63 -6.24
CA ASN A 49 17.25 -4.29 -6.14
C ASN A 49 16.60 -3.30 -7.11
N GLU A 50 16.18 -3.75 -8.28
CA GLU A 50 15.38 -2.96 -9.21
C GLU A 50 13.95 -3.50 -9.20
N CYS A 51 13.02 -2.70 -8.68
CA CYS A 51 11.61 -3.10 -8.61
C CYS A 51 10.69 -1.90 -8.78
N CYS A 52 9.44 -2.21 -9.07
CA CYS A 52 8.36 -1.27 -9.22
C CYS A 52 7.24 -1.66 -8.26
N ILE A 53 6.95 -0.79 -7.31
CA ILE A 53 5.82 -0.93 -6.39
C ILE A 53 4.68 -0.08 -6.91
N TRP A 54 3.47 -0.63 -6.98
CA TRP A 54 2.29 0.11 -7.41
C TRP A 54 1.19 0.09 -6.38
N PHE A 55 0.42 1.18 -6.39
CA PHE A 55 -0.79 1.36 -5.61
C PHE A 55 -1.90 1.77 -6.56
N HIS A 56 -2.85 0.87 -6.79
CA HIS A 56 -4.02 1.15 -7.59
C HIS A 56 -5.28 1.06 -6.73
N THR A 57 -6.27 1.87 -7.05
CA THR A 57 -7.59 1.79 -6.42
C THR A 57 -8.69 1.82 -7.45
N LYS A 58 -9.76 1.08 -7.19
CA LYS A 58 -10.97 1.15 -8.00
C LYS A 58 -12.23 0.90 -7.20
N GLU A 59 -13.34 1.48 -7.61
CA GLU A 59 -14.65 1.10 -7.09
C GLU A 59 -15.13 -0.22 -7.69
N ILE A 60 -15.76 -1.04 -6.85
CA ILE A 60 -16.43 -2.28 -7.27
C ILE A 60 -17.82 -2.34 -6.63
N LEU A 61 -18.80 -2.84 -7.39
CA LEU A 61 -20.14 -3.10 -6.89
C LEU A 61 -20.23 -4.56 -6.45
N TYR A 62 -20.58 -4.81 -5.20
CA TYR A 62 -20.76 -6.16 -4.66
C TYR A 62 -22.04 -6.24 -3.84
N LYS A 63 -22.98 -7.09 -4.28
CA LYS A 63 -24.30 -7.26 -3.65
C LYS A 63 -25.04 -5.93 -3.44
N GLY A 64 -25.01 -5.05 -4.44
CA GLY A 64 -25.68 -3.75 -4.41
C GLY A 64 -25.00 -2.69 -3.51
N LYS A 65 -23.84 -2.98 -2.93
CA LYS A 65 -23.05 -2.02 -2.15
C LYS A 65 -21.75 -1.67 -2.88
N VAL A 66 -21.34 -0.40 -2.80
CA VAL A 66 -20.06 0.04 -3.35
C VAL A 66 -18.93 -0.27 -2.35
N TYR A 67 -17.82 -0.77 -2.89
CA TYR A 67 -16.59 -1.01 -2.15
C TYR A 67 -15.44 -0.36 -2.91
N ILE A 68 -14.39 0.00 -2.19
CA ILE A 68 -13.12 0.42 -2.76
C ILE A 68 -12.16 -0.75 -2.68
N LYS A 69 -11.65 -1.16 -3.85
CA LYS A 69 -10.62 -2.18 -3.99
C LYS A 69 -9.26 -1.50 -4.16
N PHE A 70 -8.37 -1.71 -3.20
CA PHE A 70 -6.95 -1.37 -3.27
C PHE A 70 -6.17 -2.56 -3.82
N MET A 71 -5.22 -2.26 -4.68
CA MET A 71 -4.28 -3.21 -5.29
C MET A 71 -2.89 -2.67 -5.00
N VAL A 72 -2.15 -3.34 -4.12
CA VAL A 72 -0.80 -2.94 -3.71
C VAL A 72 0.15 -4.08 -4.03
N GLY A 73 1.09 -3.86 -4.93
CA GLY A 73 1.94 -4.95 -5.42
C GLY A 73 3.33 -4.48 -5.83
N THR A 74 4.18 -5.46 -6.14
CA THR A 74 5.49 -5.24 -6.72
C THR A 74 5.81 -6.32 -7.75
N ASN A 75 6.64 -5.97 -8.72
CA ASN A 75 7.43 -6.95 -9.45
C ASN A 75 8.76 -7.17 -8.70
N GLY A 76 9.43 -8.27 -9.01
CA GLY A 76 10.77 -8.54 -8.47
C GLY A 76 10.84 -9.66 -7.44
N PHE A 77 9.72 -10.34 -7.14
CA PHE A 77 9.75 -11.65 -6.50
C PHE A 77 8.47 -12.46 -6.71
N TYR A 78 8.59 -13.78 -6.53
CA TYR A 78 7.50 -14.74 -6.60
C TYR A 78 7.29 -15.44 -5.26
N VAL A 79 6.03 -15.67 -4.88
CA VAL A 79 5.65 -16.49 -3.73
C VAL A 79 4.85 -17.69 -4.21
N ASN A 80 5.30 -18.89 -3.88
CA ASN A 80 4.58 -20.12 -4.18
C ASN A 80 3.17 -20.09 -3.58
N LYS A 81 2.18 -20.60 -4.32
CA LYS A 81 0.78 -20.73 -3.90
C LYS A 81 0.59 -21.36 -2.51
N CYS A 82 1.40 -22.35 -2.14
CA CYS A 82 1.35 -22.97 -0.80
C CYS A 82 1.69 -21.97 0.31
N ASN A 83 2.62 -21.04 0.05
CA ASN A 83 3.09 -20.04 1.01
C ASN A 83 2.20 -18.79 1.04
N LEU A 84 1.51 -18.45 -0.06
CA LEU A 84 0.60 -17.30 -0.11
C LEU A 84 -0.48 -17.38 0.97
N ASN A 85 -1.10 -18.55 1.13
CA ASN A 85 -2.13 -18.76 2.15
C ASN A 85 -1.57 -18.56 3.57
N LEU A 86 -0.30 -18.91 3.79
CA LEU A 86 0.35 -18.79 5.10
C LEU A 86 0.66 -17.34 5.50
N LEU A 87 0.72 -16.39 4.55
CA LEU A 87 0.97 -14.97 4.86
C LEU A 87 -0.15 -14.36 5.71
N LEU A 88 -1.39 -14.80 5.50
CA LEU A 88 -2.60 -14.21 6.08
C LEU A 88 -3.25 -15.07 7.18
N ILE A 89 -2.72 -16.25 7.49
CA ILE A 89 -3.27 -17.15 8.52
C ILE A 89 -2.80 -16.74 9.93
N GLU A 90 -3.75 -16.68 10.85
CA GLU A 90 -3.48 -16.57 12.28
C GLU A 90 -3.06 -17.93 12.86
N ASN A 91 -2.05 -17.93 13.72
CA ASN A 91 -1.59 -19.08 14.51
C ASN A 91 -0.70 -20.11 13.75
N LYS A 92 0.57 -19.75 13.55
CA LYS A 92 1.65 -20.73 13.33
C LYS A 92 2.10 -21.36 14.66
N LYS A 93 1.20 -21.99 15.44
CA LYS A 93 1.61 -22.62 16.71
C LYS A 93 2.11 -24.07 16.57
N GLU A 94 1.88 -24.77 15.46
CA GLU A 94 2.17 -26.23 15.44
C GLU A 94 2.90 -26.82 14.22
N ASN A 95 3.15 -26.09 13.13
CA ASN A 95 3.61 -26.76 11.88
C ASN A 95 4.87 -26.20 11.16
N LEU A 96 5.73 -25.41 11.81
CA LEU A 96 6.93 -24.88 11.12
C LEU A 96 8.15 -24.94 12.03
N ILE A 97 8.67 -26.15 12.24
CA ILE A 97 9.97 -26.34 12.90
C ILE A 97 11.13 -25.97 11.95
N ASP A 98 10.97 -26.02 10.62
CA ASP A 98 12.11 -25.82 9.70
C ASP A 98 11.89 -24.87 8.50
N PHE A 99 10.68 -24.31 8.31
CA PHE A 99 10.46 -23.33 7.24
C PHE A 99 10.87 -21.93 7.71
N GLU A 100 12.15 -21.64 7.50
CA GLU A 100 12.80 -20.33 7.33
C GLU A 100 12.23 -19.17 8.17
N LYS A 101 13.09 -18.71 9.09
CA LYS A 101 12.87 -17.71 10.15
C LYS A 101 12.26 -16.35 9.76
N ASN A 102 11.92 -16.07 8.51
CA ASN A 102 11.62 -14.70 8.07
C ASN A 102 10.33 -14.52 7.26
N ILE A 103 9.36 -15.44 7.29
CA ILE A 103 8.05 -15.16 6.67
C ILE A 103 7.28 -14.16 7.57
N PRO A 104 7.10 -12.89 7.15
CA PRO A 104 6.45 -11.90 7.99
C PRO A 104 4.99 -12.25 8.18
N ASN A 105 4.57 -12.18 9.42
CA ASN A 105 3.21 -12.49 9.80
C ASN A 105 2.30 -11.28 9.50
N LEU A 106 1.54 -11.38 8.40
CA LEU A 106 0.53 -10.39 7.99
C LEU A 106 -0.85 -10.68 8.58
N SER A 107 -0.98 -11.60 9.55
CA SER A 107 -2.27 -11.85 10.24
C SER A 107 -2.87 -10.60 10.87
N LEU A 108 -2.05 -9.72 11.46
CA LEU A 108 -2.53 -8.45 12.01
C LEU A 108 -3.14 -7.55 10.91
N VAL A 109 -2.60 -7.61 9.69
CA VAL A 109 -3.15 -6.86 8.55
C VAL A 109 -4.56 -7.33 8.26
N LYS A 110 -4.76 -8.65 8.17
CA LYS A 110 -6.07 -9.27 7.97
C LYS A 110 -7.06 -8.87 9.08
N LYS A 111 -6.67 -8.99 10.36
CA LYS A 111 -7.52 -8.57 11.50
C LYS A 111 -8.00 -7.13 11.38
N ILE A 112 -7.08 -6.22 11.06
CA ILE A 112 -7.42 -4.80 10.94
C ILE A 112 -8.40 -4.59 9.79
N ILE A 113 -8.17 -5.20 8.63
CA ILE A 113 -9.04 -5.06 7.45
C ILE A 113 -10.44 -5.63 7.73
N GLU A 114 -10.52 -6.81 8.34
CA GLU A 114 -11.79 -7.46 8.71
C GLU A 114 -12.55 -6.65 9.77
N ALA A 115 -11.85 -6.02 10.73
CA ALA A 115 -12.46 -5.12 11.70
C ALA A 115 -13.10 -3.87 11.07
N HIS A 116 -12.71 -3.51 9.83
CA HIS A 116 -13.33 -2.44 9.04
C HIS A 116 -14.36 -2.97 8.02
N GLY A 117 -14.83 -4.21 8.18
CA GLY A 117 -15.78 -4.84 7.27
C GLY A 117 -15.20 -5.17 5.89
N GLY A 118 -13.88 -5.13 5.77
CA GLY A 118 -13.17 -5.40 4.53
C GLY A 118 -12.77 -6.86 4.35
N LYS A 119 -12.06 -7.11 3.25
CA LYS A 119 -11.41 -8.39 2.94
C LYS A 119 -10.02 -8.14 2.38
N ILE A 120 -9.09 -9.04 2.64
CA ILE A 120 -7.77 -9.05 2.00
C ILE A 120 -7.51 -10.40 1.35
N ASP A 121 -6.91 -10.36 0.16
CA ASP A 121 -6.40 -11.51 -0.55
C ASP A 121 -5.03 -11.16 -1.18
N CYS A 122 -4.29 -12.15 -1.65
CA CYS A 122 -3.04 -11.92 -2.36
C CYS A 122 -2.84 -12.92 -3.50
N LYS A 123 -2.19 -12.47 -4.57
CA LYS A 123 -1.84 -13.30 -5.72
C LYS A 123 -0.38 -13.09 -6.06
N SER A 124 0.31 -14.18 -6.41
CA SER A 124 1.64 -14.09 -7.00
C SER A 124 1.68 -14.87 -8.31
N ILE A 125 2.41 -14.33 -9.28
CA ILE A 125 2.52 -14.84 -10.65
C ILE A 125 3.99 -14.77 -11.06
N SER A 126 4.50 -15.81 -11.74
CA SER A 126 5.74 -15.75 -12.51
C SER A 126 5.41 -16.20 -13.94
N ASN A 127 5.79 -15.40 -14.93
CA ASN A 127 5.52 -15.63 -16.36
C ASN A 127 6.46 -14.80 -17.24
N ILE A 128 6.27 -14.83 -18.57
CA ILE A 128 7.11 -14.07 -19.53
C ILE A 128 7.12 -12.56 -19.23
N LYS A 129 6.01 -11.99 -18.75
CA LYS A 129 5.91 -10.56 -18.40
C LYS A 129 6.59 -10.24 -17.06
N TYR A 130 6.60 -11.19 -16.13
CA TYR A 130 7.18 -11.06 -14.79
C TYR A 130 8.11 -12.26 -14.54
N PRO A 131 9.30 -12.28 -15.17
CA PRO A 131 10.22 -13.41 -15.03
C PRO A 131 10.66 -13.59 -13.58
N ASP A 132 10.98 -12.50 -12.89
CA ASP A 132 11.35 -12.49 -11.46
C ASP A 132 10.14 -12.64 -10.52
N GLY A 133 8.94 -12.70 -11.09
CA GLY A 133 7.69 -12.77 -10.36
C GLY A 133 7.08 -11.41 -10.03
N MET A 134 5.81 -11.49 -9.64
CA MET A 134 4.98 -10.40 -9.18
C MET A 134 4.17 -10.90 -7.99
N ILE A 135 3.94 -10.04 -7.00
CA ILE A 135 2.94 -10.25 -5.95
C ILE A 135 2.04 -9.03 -5.84
N GLU A 136 0.76 -9.25 -5.58
CA GLU A 136 -0.22 -8.19 -5.39
C GLU A 136 -1.18 -8.55 -4.26
N PHE A 137 -1.37 -7.58 -3.35
CA PHE A 137 -2.35 -7.61 -2.29
C PHE A 137 -3.62 -6.88 -2.73
N TYR A 138 -4.75 -7.54 -2.56
CA TYR A 138 -6.07 -7.04 -2.86
C TYR A 138 -6.82 -6.75 -1.57
N ILE A 139 -6.99 -5.48 -1.23
CA ILE A 139 -7.78 -5.07 -0.06
C ILE A 139 -9.11 -4.50 -0.57
N THR A 140 -10.22 -4.96 -0.01
CA THR A 140 -11.54 -4.43 -0.32
C THR A 140 -12.14 -3.85 0.95
N LEU A 141 -12.56 -2.58 0.93
CA LEU A 141 -13.19 -1.91 2.06
C LEU A 141 -14.55 -1.33 1.64
N PRO A 142 -15.58 -1.38 2.49
CA PRO A 142 -16.88 -0.81 2.18
C PRO A 142 -16.77 0.70 2.06
N SER A 143 -17.35 1.28 1.00
CA SER A 143 -17.41 2.73 0.90
C SER A 143 -18.39 3.31 1.91
N SER A 144 -18.06 4.46 2.49
CA SER A 144 -19.01 5.27 3.25
C SER A 144 -19.76 6.19 2.28
N HIS A 145 -21.07 5.98 2.14
CA HIS A 145 -21.94 6.94 1.46
C HIS A 145 -22.26 8.16 2.33
N GLU A 146 -22.10 8.02 3.65
CA GLU A 146 -22.37 9.09 4.61
C GLU A 146 -21.12 9.95 4.83
N TYR A 147 -21.24 11.22 4.44
CA TYR A 147 -20.27 12.26 4.72
C TYR A 147 -20.38 12.62 6.21
N PHE A 148 -19.74 11.85 7.10
CA PHE A 148 -19.71 12.20 8.51
C PHE A 148 -18.84 13.43 8.70
N LYS A 149 -19.50 14.56 8.98
CA LYS A 149 -18.94 15.89 9.24
C LYS A 149 -18.30 16.00 10.63
N THR A 150 -17.74 14.91 11.13
CA THR A 150 -16.89 14.91 12.32
C THR A 150 -15.45 14.94 11.84
N GLU A 151 -14.60 15.75 12.48
CA GLU A 151 -13.23 16.13 12.10
C GLU A 151 -12.22 14.94 12.05
N LEU A 152 -12.57 13.86 11.35
CA LEU A 152 -11.73 12.70 11.12
C LEU A 152 -11.34 12.67 9.65
N SER A 153 -10.10 13.12 9.43
CA SER A 153 -9.14 12.77 8.37
C SER A 153 -9.72 12.05 7.14
N LEU A 154 -9.75 12.81 6.04
CA LEU A 154 -10.30 12.45 4.74
C LEU A 154 -9.20 11.87 3.84
N LEU A 155 -9.47 10.71 3.24
CA LEU A 155 -8.66 10.17 2.15
C LEU A 155 -8.64 11.12 0.94
N PRO A 156 -7.45 11.41 0.37
CA PRO A 156 -7.36 12.16 -0.89
C PRO A 156 -8.03 11.40 -2.04
N LYS A 157 -8.72 12.13 -2.91
CA LYS A 157 -9.41 11.56 -4.09
C LYS A 157 -8.54 11.55 -5.35
N ASP A 158 -7.46 12.32 -5.33
CA ASP A 158 -6.53 12.47 -6.43
C ASP A 158 -5.13 12.81 -5.90
N SER A 159 -4.14 12.79 -6.79
CA SER A 159 -2.76 13.14 -6.46
C SER A 159 -2.65 14.56 -5.90
N ASP A 160 -3.41 15.51 -6.43
CA ASP A 160 -3.33 16.93 -6.05
C ASP A 160 -3.83 17.15 -4.62
N GLN A 161 -4.89 16.44 -4.22
CA GLN A 161 -5.37 16.41 -2.84
C GLN A 161 -4.36 15.73 -1.91
N ALA A 162 -3.68 14.68 -2.37
CA ALA A 162 -2.64 14.03 -1.58
C ALA A 162 -1.51 15.02 -1.25
N PHE A 163 -1.12 15.85 -2.22
CA PHE A 163 -0.17 16.95 -2.00
C PHE A 163 -0.74 18.08 -1.12
N LYS A 164 -2.03 18.41 -1.21
CA LYS A 164 -2.64 19.45 -0.34
C LYS A 164 -2.76 19.00 1.12
N TYR A 165 -3.07 17.74 1.36
CA TYR A 165 -3.15 17.21 2.73
C TYR A 165 -1.77 17.11 3.38
N SER A 166 -0.70 16.84 2.63
CA SER A 166 0.65 16.93 3.18
C SER A 166 0.90 18.32 3.78
N HIS A 167 0.52 19.41 3.09
CA HIS A 167 0.57 20.80 3.56
C HIS A 167 -0.20 21.08 4.87
N PHE A 168 -1.33 20.39 5.13
CA PHE A 168 -2.13 20.61 6.34
C PHE A 168 -1.48 20.04 7.61
N PHE A 169 -0.71 18.96 7.48
CA PHE A 169 0.06 18.37 8.58
C PHE A 169 1.30 19.21 8.97
N PHE A 170 1.80 20.10 8.10
CA PHE A 170 2.95 20.98 8.39
C PHE A 170 2.65 22.07 9.44
N LYS A 171 1.39 22.31 9.81
CA LYS A 171 1.08 23.29 10.87
C LYS A 171 1.54 22.83 12.26
N TYR A 172 1.88 21.55 12.41
CA TYR A 172 2.49 20.98 13.60
C TYR A 172 3.89 20.45 13.29
N GLN A 173 4.90 21.22 13.73
CA GLN A 173 6.35 20.96 13.78
C GLN A 173 7.20 21.24 12.51
N ASN A 174 7.86 22.41 12.57
CA ASN A 174 9.21 22.77 12.12
C ASN A 174 9.89 21.97 10.97
N VAL A 175 10.30 22.73 9.94
CA VAL A 175 11.43 22.54 8.99
C VAL A 175 11.11 22.08 7.54
N ILE A 176 11.29 23.07 6.64
CA ILE A 176 11.79 23.16 5.23
C ILE A 176 11.20 22.24 4.13
N LEU A 177 10.64 22.92 3.12
CA LEU A 177 10.05 22.41 1.88
C LEU A 177 11.04 22.53 0.69
N CYS A 178 11.03 21.54 -0.20
CA CYS A 178 11.42 21.70 -1.60
C CYS A 178 10.26 21.28 -2.51
N SER A 179 9.93 22.12 -3.49
CA SER A 179 8.83 21.97 -4.44
C SER A 179 9.28 21.26 -5.73
N VAL A 180 8.43 20.38 -6.28
CA VAL A 180 8.46 20.04 -7.70
C VAL A 180 7.03 20.08 -8.24
N SER A 181 6.79 20.93 -9.22
CA SER A 181 5.56 21.03 -10.01
C SER A 181 5.49 19.84 -10.98
N CYS A 182 4.35 19.15 -11.05
CA CYS A 182 4.11 18.14 -12.07
C CYS A 182 2.80 18.47 -12.80
N GLU A 183 2.93 19.03 -14.00
CA GLU A 183 1.81 19.22 -14.92
C GLU A 183 1.39 17.89 -15.56
N LYS A 184 0.07 17.75 -15.71
CA LYS A 184 -0.63 16.62 -16.34
C LYS A 184 -0.02 16.24 -17.69
N LYS A 185 0.74 15.14 -17.73
CA LYS A 185 0.79 14.11 -18.79
C LYS A 185 1.72 12.98 -18.33
N CYS A 186 1.26 11.73 -18.44
CA CYS A 186 2.06 10.54 -18.18
C CYS A 186 3.45 10.66 -18.82
N LYS A 187 4.49 10.75 -18.00
CA LYS A 187 5.87 10.45 -18.37
C LYS A 187 6.44 9.55 -17.29
N LEU A 188 7.09 8.45 -17.72
CA LEU A 188 7.98 7.67 -16.87
C LEU A 188 9.01 8.64 -16.29
N PHE A 189 9.03 8.77 -14.97
CA PHE A 189 10.10 9.47 -14.26
C PHE A 189 11.04 8.42 -13.69
N SER A 190 12.21 8.23 -14.31
CA SER A 190 13.35 7.57 -13.67
C SER A 190 14.13 8.64 -12.92
N PHE A 191 13.98 8.69 -11.59
CA PHE A 191 14.79 9.56 -10.74
C PHE A 191 15.91 8.74 -10.08
N THR A 192 17.15 9.01 -10.47
CA THR A 192 18.36 8.61 -9.74
C THR A 192 18.77 9.78 -8.83
N GLY A 193 18.33 9.77 -7.59
CA GLY A 193 18.74 10.78 -6.60
C GLY A 193 17.76 10.91 -5.43
N PHE A 194 18.30 10.79 -4.22
CA PHE A 194 17.69 11.05 -2.90
C PHE A 194 16.16 11.23 -2.91
N ILE A 195 15.44 10.11 -2.94
CA ILE A 195 14.00 10.13 -2.77
C ILE A 195 13.73 10.09 -1.27
N LEU A 196 13.55 11.27 -0.64
CA LEU A 196 12.72 11.34 0.56
C LEU A 196 11.32 10.93 0.12
N ILE A 197 11.01 9.64 0.19
CA ILE A 197 9.66 9.15 -0.09
C ILE A 197 8.82 9.59 1.11
N TYR A 198 8.32 10.82 1.05
CA TYR A 198 7.25 11.28 1.92
C TYR A 198 6.04 10.40 1.62
N PHE A 199 5.88 9.34 2.41
CA PHE A 199 4.60 8.69 2.58
C PHE A 199 3.65 9.65 3.30
N SER A 200 3.26 10.72 2.62
CA SER A 200 1.96 11.34 2.80
C SER A 200 0.93 10.45 2.11
N PHE A 201 0.87 9.17 2.49
CA PHE A 201 -0.15 8.26 1.98
C PHE A 201 -1.37 8.29 2.88
N PHE A 202 -2.38 9.03 2.39
CA PHE A 202 -3.78 8.59 2.32
C PHE A 202 -4.30 7.88 3.61
N ILE A 203 -4.71 8.64 4.65
CA ILE A 203 -6.10 8.95 5.12
C ILE A 203 -6.01 10.21 6.00
#